data_AF-A0A2D5F6P1-F1
#
_entry.id   AF-A0A2D5F6P1-F1
#
_cell.length_a   1.000
_cell.length_b   1.000
_cell.length_c   1.000
_cell.angle_alpha   90.00
_cell.angle_beta   90.00
_cell.angle_gamma   90.00
#
_symmetry.space_group_name_H-M   'P 1'
#
loop_
_entity.id
_entity.type
_entity.pdbx_description
1 polymer ?
#
loop_
_entity_poly.entity_id
_entity_poly.type
_entity_poly.pdbx_seq_one_letter_code
_entity_poly.pdbx_strand_id
1 'polypeptide(L)'
;MKLYRSIEFSRLAFLIDDDHSEAWRNLEEKAHNSLAYSNWWLQEKNEKKRHQMVKNIVSDSPQFFDKSADFNSKIGGRFNPPKSYGAIYTSSSPTLSMLEVLYHVFDSSLGLYKNLKKSSDKLTSTFNVPVPEKIEVLVVALELEVPEPENIVSLCEDAGYFKSLCEELGFYRYMGKNFNEDFIFGNDYEITNIIGCHFHRQKHTALRSPSARVQLGKHGKERYNLILPENLSDYLRPQLTGNFIEYLCSMEMNEHQDKHVISIKAAGRTEAEETIYLQSRPTRKNDRIVEFSQIDDSGENKKKYSREVRLQRFVK
;
A
#
# COMPACT_ATOMS: atom_id res chain seq x y z
N MET A 1 10.30 14.67 12.00
CA MET A 1 10.34 14.12 10.62
C MET A 1 8.95 14.26 10.01
N LYS A 2 8.86 14.67 8.74
CA LYS A 2 7.58 14.70 7.99
C LYS A 2 7.43 13.42 7.19
N LEU A 3 6.29 12.76 7.34
CA LEU A 3 5.96 11.51 6.68
C LEU A 3 4.50 11.54 6.24
N TYR A 4 4.09 10.52 5.49
CA TYR A 4 2.76 10.42 4.93
C TYR A 4 2.17 9.05 5.20
N ARG A 5 0.87 9.03 5.54
CA ARG A 5 0.08 7.80 5.64
C ARG A 5 -1.15 7.93 4.75
N SER A 6 -1.18 7.11 3.72
CA SER A 6 -2.31 7.04 2.81
C SER A 6 -3.34 6.01 3.28
N ILE A 7 -4.59 6.28 2.92
CA ILE A 7 -5.71 5.37 3.15
C ILE A 7 -6.76 5.54 2.04
N GLU A 8 -7.40 4.43 1.67
CA GLU A 8 -8.57 4.45 0.79
C GLU A 8 -9.71 5.24 1.44
N PHE A 9 -10.30 6.20 0.73
CA PHE A 9 -11.31 7.12 1.28
C PHE A 9 -12.49 6.38 1.92
N SER A 10 -12.95 5.28 1.32
CA SER A 10 -14.04 4.45 1.87
C SER A 10 -13.73 3.91 3.28
N ARG A 11 -12.45 3.73 3.61
CA ARG A 11 -11.98 3.22 4.91
C ARG A 11 -11.78 4.32 5.94
N LEU A 12 -11.82 5.59 5.55
CA LEU A 12 -11.77 6.71 6.48
C LEU A 12 -12.96 6.67 7.45
N ALA A 13 -14.10 6.11 7.05
CA ALA A 13 -15.28 5.99 7.91
C ALA A 13 -14.99 5.24 9.22
N PHE A 14 -14.07 4.27 9.21
CA PHE A 14 -13.65 3.54 10.42
C PHE A 14 -12.86 4.42 11.39
N LEU A 15 -12.23 5.48 10.89
CA LEU A 15 -11.35 6.36 11.68
C LEU A 15 -12.11 7.49 12.36
N ILE A 16 -13.34 7.77 11.95
CA ILE A 16 -14.17 8.85 12.47
C ILE A 16 -14.84 8.41 13.79
N ASP A 17 -15.16 9.38 14.65
CA ASP A 17 -16.03 9.16 15.82
C ASP A 17 -17.48 8.79 15.42
N ASP A 18 -18.27 8.34 16.40
CA ASP A 18 -19.62 7.83 16.15
C ASP A 18 -20.58 8.92 15.65
N ASP A 19 -20.48 10.13 16.20
CA ASP A 19 -21.36 11.26 15.87
C ASP A 19 -21.22 11.67 14.40
N HIS A 20 -19.98 11.83 13.93
CA HIS A 20 -19.71 12.15 12.53
C HIS A 20 -19.98 10.94 11.63
N SER A 21 -19.76 9.70 12.10
CA SER A 21 -20.07 8.47 11.35
C SER A 21 -21.54 8.40 10.94
N GLU A 22 -22.47 8.77 11.83
CA GLU A 22 -23.91 8.79 11.53
C GLU A 22 -24.24 9.79 10.41
N ALA A 23 -23.67 11.00 10.48
CA ALA A 23 -23.86 12.01 9.44
C ALA A 23 -23.38 11.52 8.06
N TRP A 24 -22.29 10.75 8.01
CA TRP A 24 -21.75 10.20 6.76
C TRP A 24 -22.59 9.03 6.23
N ARG A 25 -23.08 8.13 7.08
CA ARG A 25 -24.00 7.05 6.68
C ARG A 25 -25.28 7.60 6.06
N ASN A 26 -25.82 8.68 6.62
CA ASN A 26 -27.00 9.36 6.07
C ASN A 26 -26.75 9.91 4.65
N LEU A 27 -25.52 10.33 4.32
CA LEU A 27 -25.17 10.78 2.98
C LEU A 27 -25.05 9.63 1.99
N GLU A 28 -24.50 8.50 2.45
CA GLU A 28 -24.41 7.27 1.69
C GLU A 28 -25.80 6.72 1.36
N GLU A 29 -26.71 6.66 2.34
CA GLU A 29 -28.08 6.20 2.15
C GLU A 29 -28.85 7.08 1.16
N LYS A 30 -28.72 8.41 1.28
CA LYS A 30 -29.33 9.35 0.32
C LYS A 30 -28.82 9.15 -1.10
N ALA A 31 -27.53 8.82 -1.27
CA ALA A 31 -26.98 8.53 -2.58
C ALA A 31 -27.54 7.22 -3.16
N HIS A 32 -27.61 6.16 -2.35
CA HIS A 32 -28.21 4.88 -2.75
C HIS A 32 -29.66 5.02 -3.21
N ASN A 33 -30.45 5.81 -2.47
CA ASN A 33 -31.86 6.07 -2.80
C ASN A 33 -32.06 6.86 -4.11
N SER A 34 -31.02 7.54 -4.61
CA SER A 34 -31.09 8.32 -5.85
C SER A 34 -30.90 7.51 -7.14
N LEU A 35 -30.89 6.18 -7.08
CA LEU A 35 -30.74 5.24 -8.22
C LEU A 35 -29.44 5.38 -9.04
N ALA A 36 -28.53 6.24 -8.63
CA ALA A 36 -27.15 6.18 -9.09
C ALA A 36 -26.40 5.27 -8.11
N TYR A 37 -25.99 4.07 -8.54
CA TYR A 37 -24.95 3.24 -7.88
C TYR A 37 -23.57 3.93 -7.87
N SER A 38 -23.57 5.25 -7.79
CA SER A 38 -22.43 6.13 -7.87
C SER A 38 -21.80 6.21 -6.50
N ASN A 39 -20.50 5.89 -6.44
CA ASN A 39 -19.60 6.26 -5.36
C ASN A 39 -19.77 7.76 -5.08
N TRP A 40 -20.62 8.11 -4.09
CA TRP A 40 -21.06 9.50 -3.91
C TRP A 40 -19.88 10.41 -3.58
N TRP A 41 -18.87 9.87 -2.89
CA TRP A 41 -17.65 10.60 -2.60
C TRP A 41 -16.84 10.90 -3.87
N LEU A 42 -16.95 10.16 -4.97
CA LEU A 42 -16.25 10.53 -6.22
C LEU A 42 -16.92 11.70 -6.96
N GLN A 43 -18.13 12.11 -6.58
CA GLN A 43 -18.81 13.23 -7.23
C GLN A 43 -18.17 14.57 -6.88
N GLU A 44 -17.93 15.41 -7.88
CA GLU A 44 -17.31 16.73 -7.73
C GLU A 44 -18.07 17.61 -6.73
N LYS A 45 -19.41 17.64 -6.80
CA LYS A 45 -20.26 18.41 -5.87
C LYS A 45 -20.10 18.04 -4.38
N ASN A 46 -19.51 16.88 -4.07
CA ASN A 46 -19.29 16.42 -2.71
C ASN A 46 -17.88 16.72 -2.17
N GLU A 47 -17.06 17.48 -2.90
CA GLU A 47 -15.70 17.85 -2.49
C GLU A 47 -15.63 18.46 -1.09
N LYS A 48 -16.48 19.45 -0.80
CA LYS A 48 -16.50 20.08 0.54
C LYS A 48 -16.82 19.09 1.66
N LYS A 49 -17.72 18.14 1.39
CA LYS A 49 -18.11 17.09 2.33
C LYS A 49 -16.95 16.13 2.59
N ARG A 50 -16.28 15.67 1.53
CA ARG A 50 -15.08 14.84 1.66
C ARG A 50 -13.99 15.53 2.46
N HIS A 51 -13.70 16.79 2.13
CA HIS A 51 -12.67 17.57 2.80
C HIS A 51 -12.99 17.76 4.30
N GLN A 52 -14.26 17.95 4.65
CA GLN A 52 -14.69 18.02 6.05
C GLN A 52 -14.49 16.68 6.78
N MET A 53 -14.80 15.56 6.13
CA MET A 53 -14.56 14.22 6.69
C MET A 53 -13.09 14.01 7.05
N VAL A 54 -12.18 14.36 6.15
CA VAL A 54 -10.74 14.26 6.39
C VAL A 54 -10.30 15.18 7.55
N LYS A 55 -10.84 16.40 7.62
CA LYS A 55 -10.57 17.33 8.73
C LYS A 55 -11.02 16.80 10.09
N ASN A 56 -12.16 16.11 10.14
CA ASN A 56 -12.63 15.52 11.40
C ASN A 56 -11.66 14.43 11.89
N ILE A 57 -11.12 13.62 10.98
CA ILE A 57 -10.11 12.60 11.33
C ILE A 57 -8.81 13.24 11.82
N VAL A 58 -8.38 14.33 11.18
CA VAL A 58 -7.21 15.10 11.61
C VAL A 58 -7.38 15.66 13.01
N SER A 59 -8.59 16.10 13.37
CA SER A 59 -8.84 16.76 14.65
C SER A 59 -8.65 15.83 15.86
N ASP A 60 -8.72 14.51 15.68
CA ASP A 60 -8.43 13.50 16.70
C ASP A 60 -7.24 12.61 16.28
N SER A 61 -6.06 13.22 16.26
CA SER A 61 -4.83 12.56 15.86
C SER A 61 -4.48 11.30 16.69
N PRO A 62 -4.64 11.25 18.03
CA PRO A 62 -4.38 10.05 18.80
C PRO A 62 -5.26 8.87 18.37
N GLN A 63 -6.58 9.10 18.24
CA GLN A 63 -7.51 8.04 17.83
C GLN A 63 -7.18 7.49 16.43
N PHE A 64 -6.71 8.35 15.51
CA PHE A 64 -6.25 7.93 14.19
C PHE A 64 -5.11 6.91 14.26
N PHE A 65 -4.11 7.15 15.12
CA PHE A 65 -2.95 6.26 15.25
C PHE A 65 -3.29 4.96 15.98
N ASP A 66 -4.12 5.03 17.02
CA ASP A 66 -4.58 3.85 17.76
C ASP A 66 -5.40 2.92 16.86
N LYS A 67 -6.39 3.45 16.14
CA LYS A 67 -7.18 2.68 15.17
C LYS A 67 -6.32 2.16 14.02
N SER A 68 -5.32 2.91 13.59
CA SER A 68 -4.37 2.48 12.56
C SER A 68 -3.51 1.29 13.01
N ALA A 69 -3.01 1.32 14.25
CA ALA A 69 -2.25 0.24 14.84
C ALA A 69 -3.15 -1.00 15.05
N ASP A 70 -4.35 -0.83 15.62
CA ASP A 70 -5.31 -1.92 15.86
C ASP A 70 -5.78 -2.59 14.56
N PHE A 71 -6.04 -1.82 13.50
CA PHE A 71 -6.38 -2.39 12.19
C PHE A 71 -5.25 -3.30 11.68
N ASN A 72 -4.02 -2.82 11.76
CA ASN A 72 -2.85 -3.56 11.31
C ASN A 72 -2.52 -4.74 12.24
N SER A 73 -2.83 -4.67 13.54
CA SER A 73 -2.65 -5.81 14.45
C SER A 73 -3.60 -6.95 14.07
N LYS A 74 -4.81 -6.65 13.60
CA LYS A 74 -5.81 -7.63 13.19
C LYS A 74 -5.49 -8.30 11.84
N ILE A 75 -5.19 -7.49 10.83
CA ILE A 75 -5.02 -7.95 9.44
C ILE A 75 -3.57 -8.34 9.13
N GLY A 76 -2.62 -7.78 9.87
CA GLY A 76 -1.20 -7.87 9.56
C GLY A 76 -0.80 -6.95 8.41
N GLY A 77 0.49 -6.95 8.14
CA GLY A 77 1.13 -6.25 7.03
C GLY A 77 2.41 -6.98 6.64
N ARG A 78 3.27 -6.32 5.87
CA ARG A 78 4.55 -6.90 5.45
C ARG A 78 5.50 -7.14 6.64
N PHE A 79 5.49 -6.23 7.59
CA PHE A 79 6.41 -6.23 8.74
C PHE A 79 5.69 -6.45 10.06
N ASN A 80 4.45 -6.94 10.07
CA ASN A 80 3.76 -7.35 11.29
C ASN A 80 2.78 -8.49 10.98
N PRO A 81 2.91 -9.67 11.63
CA PRO A 81 1.98 -10.76 11.39
C PRO A 81 0.54 -10.40 11.78
N PRO A 82 -0.47 -11.01 11.14
CA PRO A 82 -1.85 -10.89 11.60
C PRO A 82 -2.02 -11.43 13.02
N LYS A 83 -2.92 -10.81 13.79
CA LYS A 83 -3.25 -11.14 15.18
C LYS A 83 -2.03 -11.14 16.11
N SER A 84 -1.09 -10.23 15.88
CA SER A 84 0.12 -10.10 16.70
C SER A 84 0.18 -8.73 17.39
N TYR A 85 0.95 -7.80 16.84
CA TYR A 85 1.08 -6.41 17.29
C TYR A 85 0.74 -5.47 16.14
N GLY A 86 0.31 -4.26 16.47
CA GLY A 86 0.03 -3.19 15.54
C GLY A 86 1.28 -2.51 15.02
N ALA A 87 1.17 -1.94 13.83
CA ALA A 87 2.23 -1.13 13.24
C ALA A 87 1.61 0.03 12.46
N ILE A 88 2.24 1.20 12.53
CA ILE A 88 1.89 2.37 11.74
C ILE A 88 2.85 2.39 10.54
N TYR A 89 2.30 2.12 9.36
CA TYR A 89 3.03 2.21 8.10
C TYR A 89 2.93 3.63 7.55
N THR A 90 4.08 4.21 7.24
CA THR A 90 4.22 5.56 6.71
C THR A 90 5.26 5.57 5.59
N SER A 91 5.28 6.64 4.80
CA SER A 91 6.23 6.83 3.70
C SER A 91 6.83 8.23 3.72
N SER A 92 8.02 8.38 3.17
CA SER A 92 8.71 9.67 3.09
C SER A 92 8.10 10.64 2.07
N SER A 93 7.19 10.19 1.21
CA SER A 93 6.46 11.04 0.26
C SER A 93 4.99 10.63 0.14
N PRO A 94 4.09 11.57 -0.18
CA PRO A 94 2.66 11.30 -0.27
C PRO A 94 2.34 10.37 -1.45
N THR A 95 3.03 10.55 -2.58
CA THR A 95 2.93 9.67 -3.74
C THR A 95 3.32 8.24 -3.35
N LEU A 96 4.48 8.03 -2.71
CA LEU A 96 4.90 6.69 -2.30
C LEU A 96 3.86 6.02 -1.38
N SER A 97 3.33 6.79 -0.42
CA SER A 97 2.30 6.30 0.48
C SER A 97 1.03 5.89 -0.27
N MET A 98 0.58 6.70 -1.22
CA MET A 98 -0.58 6.41 -2.06
C MET A 98 -0.36 5.14 -2.88
N LEU A 99 0.84 4.95 -3.47
CA LEU A 99 1.18 3.76 -4.25
C LEU A 99 1.07 2.46 -3.44
N GLU A 100 1.42 2.47 -2.16
CA GLU A 100 1.27 1.30 -1.27
C GLU A 100 -0.19 0.91 -1.05
N VAL A 101 -1.08 1.90 -0.87
CA VAL A 101 -2.52 1.66 -0.73
C VAL A 101 -3.11 1.17 -2.05
N LEU A 102 -2.76 1.86 -3.15
CA LEU A 102 -3.30 1.60 -4.48
C LEU A 102 -3.03 0.16 -4.91
N TYR A 103 -1.83 -0.33 -4.62
CA TYR A 103 -1.46 -1.71 -4.87
C TYR A 103 -2.42 -2.69 -4.21
N HIS A 104 -2.65 -2.55 -2.91
CA HIS A 104 -3.49 -3.49 -2.17
C HIS A 104 -4.97 -3.45 -2.61
N VAL A 105 -5.47 -2.26 -2.96
CA VAL A 105 -6.83 -2.10 -3.45
C VAL A 105 -7.01 -2.79 -4.81
N PHE A 106 -6.06 -2.60 -5.72
CA PHE A 106 -6.15 -3.18 -7.06
C PHE A 106 -5.80 -4.67 -7.11
N ASP A 107 -4.83 -5.15 -6.35
CA ASP A 107 -4.50 -6.58 -6.25
C ASP A 107 -5.74 -7.39 -5.78
N SER A 108 -6.43 -6.89 -4.74
CA SER A 108 -7.69 -7.46 -4.25
C SER A 108 -8.79 -7.41 -5.31
N SER A 109 -8.92 -6.29 -6.01
CA SER A 109 -9.96 -6.07 -7.01
C SER A 109 -9.76 -6.92 -8.28
N LEU A 110 -8.51 -7.13 -8.71
CA LEU A 110 -8.17 -7.97 -9.85
C LEU A 110 -8.56 -9.43 -9.64
N GLY A 111 -8.39 -9.96 -8.43
CA GLY A 111 -8.84 -11.29 -8.06
C GLY A 111 -10.36 -11.45 -8.22
N LEU A 112 -11.13 -10.48 -7.71
CA LEU A 112 -12.59 -10.45 -7.84
C LEU A 112 -13.03 -10.35 -9.30
N TYR A 113 -12.44 -9.43 -10.06
CA TYR A 113 -12.73 -9.25 -11.49
C TYR A 113 -12.45 -10.52 -12.31
N LYS A 114 -11.29 -11.17 -12.11
CA LYS A 114 -10.95 -12.41 -12.81
C LYS A 114 -11.96 -13.53 -12.51
N ASN A 115 -12.52 -13.56 -11.30
CA ASN A 115 -13.56 -14.51 -10.92
C ASN A 115 -14.92 -14.16 -11.55
N LEU A 116 -15.31 -12.89 -11.55
CA LEU A 116 -16.56 -12.42 -12.17
C LEU A 116 -16.56 -12.67 -13.68
N LYS A 117 -15.48 -12.32 -14.37
CA LYS A 117 -15.32 -12.54 -15.82
C LYS A 117 -15.42 -14.03 -16.19
N LYS A 118 -14.70 -14.90 -15.47
CA LYS A 118 -14.78 -16.36 -15.68
C LYS A 118 -16.18 -16.93 -15.45
N SER A 119 -16.93 -16.39 -14.49
CA SER A 119 -18.30 -16.82 -14.20
C SER A 119 -19.27 -16.32 -15.26
N SER A 120 -19.11 -15.08 -15.73
CA SER A 120 -19.86 -14.51 -16.86
C SER A 120 -19.65 -15.31 -18.14
N ASP A 121 -18.43 -15.75 -18.43
CA ASP A 121 -18.11 -16.56 -19.62
C ASP A 121 -18.72 -17.98 -19.58
N LYS A 122 -19.13 -18.46 -18.39
CA LYS A 122 -19.65 -19.82 -18.17
C LYS A 122 -21.15 -19.89 -17.90
N LEU A 123 -21.81 -18.77 -17.62
CA LEU A 123 -23.22 -18.71 -17.26
C LEU A 123 -24.06 -18.15 -18.41
N THR A 124 -24.93 -18.99 -18.98
CA THR A 124 -26.12 -18.58 -19.76
C THR A 124 -27.26 -18.10 -18.86
N SER A 125 -26.96 -17.73 -17.61
CA SER A 125 -27.96 -17.42 -16.58
C SER A 125 -28.37 -15.94 -16.61
N THR A 126 -29.67 -15.74 -16.37
CA THR A 126 -30.47 -14.52 -16.24
C THR A 126 -29.93 -13.38 -15.35
N PHE A 127 -28.75 -13.52 -14.74
CA PHE A 127 -28.06 -12.44 -14.00
C PHE A 127 -26.93 -11.85 -14.85
N ASN A 128 -27.30 -10.97 -15.79
CA ASN A 128 -26.35 -10.11 -16.50
C ASN A 128 -25.87 -9.00 -15.54
N VAL A 129 -24.95 -9.32 -14.64
CA VAL A 129 -24.24 -8.28 -13.87
C VAL A 129 -23.09 -7.79 -14.75
N PRO A 130 -23.11 -6.53 -15.23
CA PRO A 130 -22.02 -6.01 -16.05
C PRO A 130 -20.72 -6.04 -15.23
N VAL A 131 -19.70 -6.70 -15.80
CA VAL A 131 -18.36 -6.71 -15.20
C VAL A 131 -17.75 -5.31 -15.38
N PRO A 132 -17.34 -4.61 -14.31
CA PRO A 132 -16.82 -3.26 -14.43
C PRO A 132 -15.52 -3.24 -15.26
N GLU A 133 -15.47 -2.38 -16.27
CA GLU A 133 -14.28 -2.21 -17.13
C GLU A 133 -13.18 -1.37 -16.47
N LYS A 134 -13.57 -0.56 -15.48
CA LYS A 134 -12.69 0.37 -14.76
C LYS A 134 -13.05 0.38 -13.28
N ILE A 135 -12.03 0.54 -12.42
CA ILE A 135 -12.20 0.76 -10.98
C ILE A 135 -11.65 2.12 -10.63
N GLU A 136 -12.45 2.91 -9.93
CA GLU A 136 -12.08 4.24 -9.44
C GLU A 136 -12.03 4.24 -7.92
N VAL A 137 -10.94 4.76 -7.38
CA VAL A 137 -10.66 4.82 -5.95
C VAL A 137 -10.15 6.21 -5.63
N LEU A 138 -10.63 6.77 -4.53
CA LEU A 138 -10.06 7.97 -3.94
C LEU A 138 -9.14 7.55 -2.80
N VAL A 139 -7.87 7.96 -2.85
CA VAL A 139 -6.88 7.72 -1.80
C VAL A 139 -6.54 9.06 -1.15
N VAL A 140 -6.52 9.11 0.18
CA VAL A 140 -6.14 10.31 0.94
C VAL A 140 -4.79 10.07 1.57
N ALA A 141 -3.78 10.87 1.19
CA ALA A 141 -2.47 10.90 1.83
C ALA A 141 -2.46 11.96 2.93
N LEU A 142 -2.45 11.52 4.18
CA LEU A 142 -2.40 12.39 5.35
C LEU A 142 -0.94 12.68 5.69
N GLU A 143 -0.59 13.95 5.86
CA GLU A 143 0.72 14.36 6.36
C GLU A 143 0.76 14.22 7.88
N LEU A 144 1.86 13.68 8.37
CA LEU A 144 2.10 13.49 9.79
C LEU A 144 3.52 13.91 10.17
N GLU A 145 3.65 14.37 11.39
CA GLU A 145 4.91 14.71 12.03
C GLU A 145 5.23 13.67 13.10
N VAL A 146 6.42 13.08 12.99
CA VAL A 146 6.94 12.10 13.96
C VAL A 146 8.29 12.60 14.46
N PRO A 147 8.51 12.71 15.77
CA PRO A 147 9.86 12.82 16.32
C PRO A 147 10.76 11.71 15.76
N GLU A 148 12.04 12.00 15.58
CA GLU A 148 12.98 11.00 15.10
C GLU A 148 13.16 9.90 16.16
N PRO A 149 12.91 8.61 15.83
CA PRO A 149 13.19 7.50 16.73
C PRO A 149 14.66 7.45 17.11
N GLU A 150 14.95 7.03 18.36
CA GLU A 150 16.33 6.83 18.82
C GLU A 150 17.09 5.85 17.94
N ASN A 151 16.42 4.78 17.50
CA ASN A 151 17.00 3.76 16.62
C ASN A 151 16.13 3.62 15.35
N ILE A 152 16.75 3.79 14.19
CA ILE A 152 16.17 3.45 12.89
C ILE A 152 17.06 2.41 12.24
N VAL A 153 16.51 1.23 11.97
CA VAL A 153 17.20 0.19 11.20
C VAL A 153 16.77 0.27 9.75
N SER A 154 17.72 0.49 8.85
CA SER A 154 17.47 0.49 7.41
C SER A 154 17.68 -0.90 6.80
N LEU A 155 16.62 -1.45 6.20
CA LEU A 155 16.71 -2.65 5.39
C LEU A 155 17.22 -2.32 3.99
N CYS A 156 18.00 -3.25 3.42
CA CYS A 156 18.48 -3.21 2.03
C CYS A 156 19.42 -2.05 1.66
N GLU A 157 19.83 -1.20 2.60
CA GLU A 157 20.92 -0.24 2.36
C GLU A 157 22.27 -0.96 2.22
N ASP A 158 22.45 -2.06 2.97
CA ASP A 158 23.61 -2.95 2.89
C ASP A 158 23.15 -4.41 2.77
N ALA A 159 23.45 -5.03 1.62
CA ALA A 159 23.12 -6.43 1.33
C ALA A 159 23.83 -7.41 2.29
N GLY A 160 25.04 -7.08 2.77
CA GLY A 160 25.79 -7.89 3.73
C GLY A 160 25.16 -7.87 5.12
N TYR A 161 24.77 -6.70 5.60
CA TYR A 161 24.01 -6.56 6.85
C TYR A 161 22.69 -7.33 6.78
N PHE A 162 21.94 -7.14 5.70
CA PHE A 162 20.64 -7.80 5.51
C PHE A 162 20.75 -9.32 5.49
N LYS A 163 21.76 -9.85 4.79
CA LYS A 163 22.04 -11.29 4.77
C LYS A 163 22.38 -11.80 6.17
N SER A 164 23.22 -11.08 6.90
CA SER A 164 23.62 -11.44 8.28
C SER A 164 22.41 -11.47 9.21
N LEU A 165 21.51 -10.49 9.12
CA LEU A 165 20.25 -10.45 9.86
C LEU A 165 19.37 -11.67 9.54
N CYS A 166 19.24 -12.03 8.26
CA CYS A 166 18.46 -13.21 7.88
C CYS A 166 19.07 -14.51 8.44
N GLU A 167 20.40 -14.64 8.45
CA GLU A 167 21.09 -15.77 9.05
C GLU A 167 20.85 -15.85 10.57
N GLU A 168 20.96 -14.71 11.28
CA GLU A 168 20.69 -14.58 12.72
C GLU A 168 19.25 -15.00 13.06
N LEU A 169 18.29 -14.61 12.24
CA LEU A 169 16.87 -14.94 12.40
C LEU A 169 16.53 -16.40 12.03
N GLY A 170 17.52 -17.21 11.66
CA GLY A 170 17.35 -18.63 11.39
C GLY A 170 16.95 -18.96 9.95
N PHE A 171 17.00 -17.99 9.02
CA PHE A 171 16.66 -18.22 7.62
C PHE A 171 17.77 -18.87 6.80
N TYR A 172 18.92 -19.16 7.39
CA TYR A 172 20.09 -19.72 6.70
C TYR A 172 19.78 -20.97 5.86
N ARG A 173 18.78 -21.78 6.24
CA ARG A 173 18.35 -22.97 5.49
C ARG A 173 17.61 -22.66 4.19
N TYR A 174 17.02 -21.47 4.10
CA TYR A 174 16.27 -20.96 2.96
C TYR A 174 17.12 -20.02 2.09
N MET A 175 18.31 -19.65 2.57
CA MET A 175 19.24 -18.77 1.90
C MET A 175 20.12 -19.57 0.93
N GLY A 176 19.64 -19.72 -0.30
CA GLY A 176 20.44 -20.27 -1.38
C GLY A 176 21.67 -19.42 -1.71
N LYS A 177 22.54 -19.93 -2.59
CA LYS A 177 23.79 -19.24 -3.01
C LYS A 177 23.56 -17.82 -3.60
N ASN A 178 22.35 -17.53 -4.04
CA ASN A 178 21.96 -16.25 -4.65
C ASN A 178 20.88 -15.48 -3.85
N PHE A 179 20.75 -15.74 -2.55
CA PHE A 179 19.85 -14.98 -1.69
C PHE A 179 20.24 -13.50 -1.62
N ASN A 180 19.27 -12.62 -1.78
CA ASN A 180 19.43 -11.17 -1.76
C ASN A 180 18.13 -10.48 -1.31
N GLU A 181 18.14 -9.16 -1.28
CA GLU A 181 17.03 -8.27 -0.93
C GLU A 181 15.77 -8.42 -1.80
N ASP A 182 15.83 -9.09 -2.96
CA ASP A 182 14.72 -9.25 -3.90
C ASP A 182 13.47 -9.89 -3.24
N PHE A 183 13.65 -10.68 -2.17
CA PHE A 183 12.51 -11.31 -1.48
C PHE A 183 11.59 -10.29 -0.79
N ILE A 184 12.09 -9.12 -0.38
CA ILE A 184 11.27 -8.06 0.24
C ILE A 184 10.22 -7.51 -0.74
N PHE A 185 10.44 -7.69 -2.03
CA PHE A 185 9.55 -7.22 -3.10
C PHE A 185 8.46 -8.25 -3.45
N GLY A 186 8.52 -9.46 -2.89
CA GLY A 186 7.51 -10.50 -3.09
C GLY A 186 6.23 -10.29 -2.28
N ASN A 187 5.17 -11.04 -2.62
CA ASN A 187 3.91 -11.06 -1.86
C ASN A 187 3.89 -12.09 -0.72
N ASP A 188 4.98 -12.84 -0.56
CA ASP A 188 5.18 -13.70 0.60
C ASP A 188 5.82 -12.87 1.73
N TYR A 189 5.08 -12.73 2.83
CA TYR A 189 5.48 -11.88 3.95
C TYR A 189 6.16 -12.68 5.07
N GLU A 190 6.39 -13.98 4.93
CA GLU A 190 6.90 -14.83 6.03
C GLU A 190 8.20 -14.26 6.65
N ILE A 191 9.21 -14.02 5.80
CA ILE A 191 10.52 -13.53 6.27
C ILE A 191 10.40 -12.09 6.80
N THR A 192 9.66 -11.22 6.10
CA THR A 192 9.48 -9.82 6.51
C THR A 192 8.69 -9.66 7.81
N ASN A 193 7.73 -10.54 8.07
CA ASN A 193 6.99 -10.60 9.33
C ASN A 193 7.88 -11.00 10.50
N ILE A 194 8.78 -11.96 10.32
CA ILE A 194 9.73 -12.38 11.37
C ILE A 194 10.76 -11.28 11.63
N ILE A 195 11.25 -10.61 10.57
CA ILE A 195 12.10 -9.42 10.69
C ILE A 195 11.38 -8.34 11.52
N GLY A 196 10.11 -8.06 11.19
CA GLY A 196 9.28 -7.14 11.95
C GLY A 196 9.18 -7.53 13.43
N CYS A 197 8.85 -8.80 13.72
CA CYS A 197 8.78 -9.33 15.09
C CYS A 197 10.10 -9.17 15.85
N HIS A 198 11.24 -9.35 15.19
CA HIS A 198 12.55 -9.15 15.80
C HIS A 198 12.74 -7.68 16.22
N PHE A 199 12.43 -6.72 15.34
CA PHE A 199 12.59 -5.30 15.65
C PHE A 199 11.55 -4.78 16.64
N HIS A 200 10.32 -5.29 16.62
CA HIS A 200 9.31 -4.95 17.62
C HIS A 200 9.76 -5.30 19.05
N ARG A 201 10.55 -6.36 19.22
CA ARG A 201 11.13 -6.74 20.52
C ARG A 201 12.26 -5.82 20.99
N GLN A 202 12.85 -5.05 20.08
CA GLN A 202 13.88 -4.08 20.42
C GLN A 202 13.21 -2.78 20.89
N LYS A 203 13.73 -2.21 21.99
CA LYS A 203 13.19 -0.96 22.50
C LYS A 203 13.52 0.19 21.55
N HIS A 204 12.52 1.02 21.28
CA HIS A 204 12.67 2.29 20.56
C HIS A 204 13.21 2.16 19.12
N THR A 205 13.00 1.01 18.47
CA THR A 205 13.48 0.74 17.11
C THR A 205 12.38 0.86 16.07
N ALA A 206 12.52 1.82 15.16
CA ALA A 206 11.74 1.91 13.93
C ALA A 206 12.45 1.20 12.77
N LEU A 207 11.68 0.76 11.78
CA LEU A 207 12.20 0.10 10.59
C LEU A 207 12.03 0.98 9.36
N ARG A 208 13.14 1.30 8.69
CA ARG A 208 13.14 1.90 7.36
C ARG A 208 13.27 0.80 6.31
N SER A 209 12.35 0.78 5.35
CA SER A 209 12.35 -0.21 4.26
C SER A 209 12.20 0.48 2.90
N PRO A 210 12.84 -0.02 1.83
CA PRO A 210 12.39 0.32 0.49
C PRO A 210 10.93 -0.10 0.31
N SER A 211 10.20 0.63 -0.54
CA SER A 211 8.88 0.19 -1.00
C SER A 211 9.02 -0.96 -2.00
N ALA A 212 8.21 -1.99 -1.81
CA ALA A 212 8.11 -3.10 -2.75
C ALA A 212 7.56 -2.68 -4.14
N ARG A 213 7.04 -1.45 -4.25
CA ARG A 213 6.27 -0.95 -5.42
C ARG A 213 7.10 -0.07 -6.34
N VAL A 214 8.29 0.33 -5.91
CA VAL A 214 9.23 1.13 -6.68
C VAL A 214 10.48 0.27 -6.92
N GLN A 215 11.03 0.35 -8.12
CA GLN A 215 12.25 -0.38 -8.47
C GLN A 215 13.41 -0.01 -7.51
N LEU A 216 14.17 -1.00 -7.02
CA LEU A 216 15.34 -0.85 -6.13
C LEU A 216 16.25 0.33 -6.51
N GLY A 217 16.62 0.44 -7.80
CA GLY A 217 17.50 1.52 -8.29
C GLY A 217 16.85 2.91 -8.39
N LYS A 218 15.54 3.03 -8.19
CA LYS A 218 14.80 4.29 -8.10
C LYS A 218 14.57 4.74 -6.64
N HIS A 219 14.97 3.93 -5.66
CA HIS A 219 15.04 4.35 -4.27
C HIS A 219 16.34 5.11 -4.04
N GLY A 220 16.24 6.44 -3.95
CA GLY A 220 17.27 7.22 -3.27
C GLY A 220 17.10 7.15 -1.76
N LYS A 221 18.06 7.69 -0.99
CA LYS A 221 17.95 7.89 0.47
C LYS A 221 16.69 8.63 0.91
N GLU A 222 16.01 9.28 -0.03
CA GLU A 222 14.85 10.15 0.18
C GLU A 222 13.49 9.45 -0.02
N ARG A 223 13.44 8.25 -0.64
CA ARG A 223 12.20 7.50 -0.90
C ARG A 223 12.20 6.19 -0.11
N TYR A 224 11.46 6.16 0.98
CA TYR A 224 11.41 5.00 1.87
C TYR A 224 10.05 4.90 2.58
N ASN A 225 9.74 3.70 3.05
CA ASN A 225 8.72 3.48 4.06
C ASN A 225 9.36 3.48 5.44
N LEU A 226 8.66 4.04 6.41
CA LEU A 226 8.99 3.95 7.82
C LEU A 226 7.86 3.20 8.53
N ILE A 227 8.21 2.10 9.18
CA ILE A 227 7.31 1.27 9.95
C ILE A 227 7.58 1.56 11.43
N LEU A 228 6.56 2.05 12.11
CA LEU A 228 6.58 2.34 13.54
C LEU A 228 5.74 1.26 14.24
N PRO A 229 6.34 0.32 14.99
CA PRO A 229 5.55 -0.61 15.78
C PRO A 229 4.73 0.14 16.83
N GLU A 230 3.59 -0.42 17.24
CA GLU A 230 2.64 0.24 18.15
C GLU A 230 3.28 0.68 19.49
N ASN A 231 4.29 -0.06 19.97
CA ASN A 231 5.04 0.27 21.18
C ASN A 231 5.86 1.58 21.07
N LEU A 232 6.05 2.12 19.86
CA LEU A 232 6.64 3.43 19.63
C LEU A 232 5.62 4.57 19.67
N SER A 233 4.33 4.28 19.51
CA SER A 233 3.29 5.31 19.36
C SER A 233 3.23 6.23 20.58
N ASP A 234 3.24 5.67 21.79
CA ASP A 234 3.20 6.42 23.05
C ASP A 234 4.45 7.28 23.30
N TYR A 235 5.60 6.79 22.84
CA TYR A 235 6.89 7.44 23.00
C TYR A 235 7.07 8.58 21.98
N LEU A 236 6.79 8.31 20.70
CA LEU A 236 6.96 9.28 19.62
C LEU A 236 5.80 10.26 19.53
N ARG A 237 4.60 9.89 20.02
CA ARG A 237 3.38 10.70 19.96
C ARG A 237 3.17 11.35 18.59
N PRO A 238 3.14 10.56 17.49
CA PRO A 238 2.99 11.11 16.15
C PRO A 238 1.73 11.98 16.07
N GLN A 239 1.78 13.03 15.24
CA GLN A 239 0.68 13.98 15.08
C GLN A 239 0.32 14.15 13.60
N LEU A 240 -0.96 14.21 13.29
CA LEU A 240 -1.44 14.67 11.99
C LEU A 240 -1.26 16.20 11.90
N THR A 241 -0.68 16.67 10.80
CA THR A 241 -0.44 18.13 10.62
C THR A 241 -1.69 18.88 10.13
N GLY A 242 -2.68 18.12 9.65
CA GLY A 242 -3.88 18.63 8.98
C GLY A 242 -3.70 18.94 7.50
N ASN A 243 -2.49 18.79 6.97
CA ASN A 243 -2.26 18.79 5.54
C ASN A 243 -2.58 17.41 4.97
N PHE A 244 -3.23 17.37 3.82
CA PHE A 244 -3.50 16.13 3.10
C PHE A 244 -3.61 16.35 1.59
N ILE A 245 -3.44 15.27 0.84
CA ILE A 245 -3.60 15.24 -0.61
C ILE A 245 -4.60 14.14 -0.95
N GLU A 246 -5.61 14.49 -1.73
CA GLU A 246 -6.55 13.55 -2.32
C GLU A 246 -6.05 13.11 -3.70
N TYR A 247 -6.02 11.80 -3.95
CA TYR A 247 -5.64 11.20 -5.23
C TYR A 247 -6.82 10.43 -5.80
N LEU A 248 -7.32 10.86 -6.97
CA LEU A 248 -8.25 10.07 -7.76
C LEU A 248 -7.43 9.10 -8.61
N CYS A 249 -7.59 7.81 -8.35
CA CYS A 249 -6.91 6.75 -9.07
C CYS A 249 -7.93 5.92 -9.86
N SER A 250 -7.60 5.60 -11.10
CA SER A 250 -8.46 4.89 -12.03
C SER A 250 -7.68 3.77 -12.70
N MET A 251 -8.07 2.52 -12.49
CA MET A 251 -7.46 1.37 -13.15
C MET A 251 -8.36 0.79 -14.24
N GLU A 252 -7.79 0.63 -15.44
CA GLU A 252 -8.39 -0.18 -16.50
C GLU A 252 -8.24 -1.67 -16.18
N MET A 253 -9.37 -2.39 -16.12
CA MET A 253 -9.39 -3.80 -15.73
C MET A 253 -8.94 -4.74 -16.85
N ASN A 254 -8.91 -4.27 -18.09
CA ASN A 254 -8.35 -5.02 -19.21
C ASN A 254 -6.81 -4.89 -19.21
N GLU A 255 -6.12 -6.01 -19.36
CA GLU A 255 -4.66 -6.03 -19.47
C GLU A 255 -4.24 -5.66 -20.91
N HIS A 256 -3.29 -4.73 -21.04
CA HIS A 256 -2.61 -4.40 -22.28
C HIS A 256 -1.11 -4.74 -22.12
N GLN A 257 -0.60 -5.69 -22.90
CA GLN A 257 0.79 -6.15 -22.80
C GLN A 257 1.20 -6.60 -21.37
N ASP A 258 0.36 -7.41 -20.72
CA ASP A 258 0.53 -7.90 -19.34
C ASP A 258 0.58 -6.80 -18.26
N LYS A 259 0.10 -5.58 -18.60
CA LYS A 259 0.03 -4.42 -17.71
C LYS A 259 -1.41 -3.89 -17.64
N HIS A 260 -1.84 -3.51 -16.43
CA HIS A 260 -3.01 -2.66 -16.23
C HIS A 260 -2.60 -1.21 -16.25
N VAL A 261 -3.34 -0.37 -16.97
CA VAL A 261 -3.12 1.08 -17.01
C VAL A 261 -3.80 1.69 -15.80
N ILE A 262 -3.07 2.51 -15.05
CA ILE A 262 -3.59 3.26 -13.93
C ILE A 262 -3.33 4.74 -14.15
N SER A 263 -4.41 5.49 -14.15
CA SER A 263 -4.43 6.94 -14.15
C SER A 263 -4.45 7.44 -12.71
N ILE A 264 -3.60 8.42 -12.39
CA ILE A 264 -3.54 9.09 -11.10
C ILE A 264 -3.66 10.60 -11.31
N LYS A 265 -4.59 11.21 -10.58
CA LYS A 265 -4.75 12.66 -10.54
C LYS A 265 -4.88 13.15 -9.11
N ALA A 266 -4.03 14.09 -8.71
CA ALA A 266 -4.22 14.81 -7.44
C ALA A 266 -5.43 15.75 -7.55
N ALA A 267 -6.39 15.63 -6.64
CA ALA A 267 -7.58 16.48 -6.62
C ALA A 267 -7.19 17.94 -6.36
N GLY A 268 -7.88 18.88 -7.01
CA GLY A 268 -7.61 20.31 -6.90
C GLY A 268 -6.32 20.78 -7.57
N ARG A 269 -5.53 19.89 -8.20
CA ARG A 269 -4.38 20.26 -9.02
C ARG A 269 -4.72 20.24 -10.50
N THR A 270 -4.22 21.24 -11.23
CA THR A 270 -4.24 21.33 -12.69
C THR A 270 -3.09 20.57 -13.36
N GLU A 271 -2.23 19.92 -12.58
CA GLU A 271 -1.12 19.11 -13.08
C GLU A 271 -1.62 17.96 -13.97
N ALA A 272 -0.77 17.56 -14.92
CA ALA A 272 -1.06 16.46 -15.84
C ALA A 272 -1.28 15.16 -15.08
N GLU A 273 -2.24 14.37 -15.57
CA GLU A 273 -2.53 13.02 -15.09
C GLU A 273 -1.28 12.15 -15.21
N GLU A 274 -0.81 11.63 -14.08
CA GLU A 274 0.29 10.67 -14.05
C GLU A 274 -0.26 9.30 -14.46
N THR A 275 0.36 8.67 -15.46
CA THR A 275 0.01 7.31 -15.88
C THR A 275 1.07 6.35 -15.38
N ILE A 276 0.65 5.37 -14.58
CA ILE A 276 1.49 4.28 -14.11
C ILE A 276 0.94 2.95 -14.60
N TYR A 277 1.76 1.90 -14.53
CA TYR A 277 1.36 0.57 -14.98
C TYR A 277 1.53 -0.48 -13.89
N LEU A 278 0.45 -1.22 -13.63
CA LEU A 278 0.46 -2.40 -12.77
C LEU A 278 0.69 -3.66 -13.58
N GLN A 279 1.92 -4.19 -13.47
CA GLN A 279 2.28 -5.48 -14.04
C GLN A 279 1.48 -6.61 -13.35
N SER A 280 0.63 -7.31 -14.12
CA SER A 280 -0.16 -8.43 -13.62
C SER A 280 0.72 -9.66 -13.32
N ARG A 281 1.88 -9.73 -13.99
CA ARG A 281 2.93 -10.71 -13.78
C ARG A 281 4.27 -10.00 -13.80
N PRO A 282 5.19 -10.33 -12.87
CA PRO A 282 6.55 -9.82 -12.96
C PRO A 282 7.16 -10.21 -14.30
N THR A 283 7.87 -9.27 -14.93
CA THR A 283 8.60 -9.57 -16.16
C THR A 283 9.72 -10.54 -15.83
N ARG A 284 9.69 -11.72 -16.45
CA ARG A 284 10.68 -12.76 -16.22
C ARG A 284 11.64 -12.88 -17.38
N LYS A 285 12.93 -12.97 -17.06
CA LYS A 285 13.98 -13.38 -18.01
C LYS A 285 14.92 -14.32 -17.28
N ASN A 286 15.13 -15.50 -17.86
CA ASN A 286 15.94 -16.57 -17.25
C ASN A 286 15.47 -16.88 -15.81
N ASP A 287 14.16 -17.02 -15.63
CA ASP A 287 13.49 -17.36 -14.37
C ASP A 287 13.64 -16.37 -13.20
N ARG A 288 14.23 -15.18 -13.44
CA ARG A 288 14.22 -14.06 -12.48
C ARG A 288 13.19 -13.02 -12.84
N ILE A 289 12.61 -12.43 -11.81
CA ILE A 289 11.94 -11.13 -11.89
C ILE A 289 13.01 -10.11 -12.27
N VAL A 290 12.98 -9.64 -13.52
CA VAL A 290 13.91 -8.61 -14.05
C VAL A 290 13.39 -7.22 -13.71
N GLU A 291 12.08 -7.12 -13.71
CA GLU A 291 11.34 -5.94 -13.34
C GLU A 291 10.09 -6.44 -12.63
N PHE A 292 9.91 -5.95 -11.41
CA PHE A 292 8.61 -5.90 -10.76
C PHE A 292 8.47 -4.51 -10.18
N SER A 293 8.47 -3.55 -11.09
CA SER A 293 7.78 -2.31 -10.80
C SER A 293 6.32 -2.61 -11.08
N GLN A 294 5.54 -2.75 -10.02
CA GLN A 294 4.08 -2.73 -10.13
C GLN A 294 3.56 -1.36 -10.53
N ILE A 295 4.46 -0.41 -10.74
CA ILE A 295 4.24 0.99 -11.09
C ILE A 295 5.43 1.37 -11.97
N ASP A 296 5.32 1.14 -13.28
CA ASP A 296 6.35 1.55 -14.23
C ASP A 296 6.27 3.06 -14.48
N ASP A 297 7.11 3.79 -13.74
CA ASP A 297 7.29 5.25 -13.86
C ASP A 297 8.54 5.57 -14.73
N SER A 298 8.96 4.66 -15.63
CA SER A 298 10.10 4.89 -16.52
C SER A 298 9.63 5.44 -17.86
N GLY A 299 9.64 6.76 -17.96
CA GLY A 299 9.87 7.40 -19.25
C GLY A 299 11.21 6.91 -19.81
N GLU A 300 11.14 6.10 -20.86
CA GLU A 300 12.21 5.69 -21.78
C GLU A 300 13.29 4.68 -21.31
N ASN A 301 13.35 3.56 -22.06
CA ASN A 301 14.53 2.79 -22.47
C ASN A 301 15.83 2.91 -21.64
N LYS A 302 16.30 1.81 -21.02
CA LYS A 302 17.71 1.35 -21.11
C LYS A 302 17.98 -0.07 -20.57
N LYS A 303 19.14 -0.59 -21.00
CA LYS A 303 19.58 -1.98 -21.17
C LYS A 303 20.11 -2.72 -19.91
N LYS A 304 20.03 -4.07 -20.01
CA LYS A 304 20.93 -5.16 -19.53
C LYS A 304 21.21 -5.24 -18.02
N TYR A 305 21.02 -6.42 -17.41
CA TYR A 305 22.03 -7.36 -16.86
C TYR A 305 21.34 -8.69 -16.46
N SER A 306 22.04 -9.83 -16.47
CA SER A 306 21.48 -11.19 -16.33
C SER A 306 22.28 -12.07 -15.35
N ARG A 307 21.61 -12.83 -14.46
CA ARG A 307 22.10 -14.10 -13.87
C ARG A 307 21.00 -14.84 -13.07
N GLU A 308 20.88 -16.16 -13.19
CA GLU A 308 19.86 -17.10 -12.62
C GLU A 308 19.56 -17.02 -11.10
N VAL A 309 18.30 -17.28 -10.71
CA VAL A 309 17.90 -17.87 -9.40
C VAL A 309 16.72 -18.84 -9.63
N ARG A 310 16.82 -20.07 -9.10
CA ARG A 310 15.74 -21.07 -9.12
C ARG A 310 14.77 -20.79 -7.97
N LEU A 311 13.49 -20.51 -8.27
CA LEU A 311 12.41 -20.65 -7.28
C LEU A 311 12.26 -22.14 -6.97
N GLN A 312 12.68 -22.56 -5.77
CA GLN A 312 12.41 -23.91 -5.28
C GLN A 312 10.90 -24.08 -5.12
N ARG A 313 10.35 -25.07 -5.84
CA ARG A 313 9.03 -25.63 -5.52
C ARG A 313 9.13 -26.23 -4.12
N PHE A 314 8.19 -25.85 -3.26
CA PHE A 314 7.93 -26.50 -1.99
C PHE A 314 7.81 -28.02 -2.23
N VAL A 315 8.72 -28.79 -1.63
CA VAL A 315 8.58 -30.25 -1.56
C VAL A 315 7.56 -30.54 -0.47
N LYS A 316 6.53 -31.34 -0.80
CA LYS A 316 5.57 -31.87 0.17
C LYS A 316 6.24 -32.77 1.19
#